data_AF-A0A1S8B234-F1
#
_entry.id   AF-A0A1S8B234-F1
#
_cell.length_a   1.000
_cell.length_b   1.000
_cell.length_c   1.000
_cell.angle_alpha   90.00
_cell.angle_beta   90.00
_cell.angle_gamma   90.00
#
_symmetry.space_group_name_H-M   'P 1'
#
loop_
_entity.id
_entity.type
_entity.pdbx_description
1 polymer ?
#
loop_
_entity_poly.entity_id
_entity_poly.type
_entity_poly.pdbx_seq_one_letter_code
_entity_poly.pdbx_strand_id
1 'polypeptide(L)'
;MSPRIDLRVNSVAFDRTNLILYVHISQIFRIWLVPFYSAPASLVTVLHLDHVPASSADENGEAGKGKYYITAQNDLYQTSEFVRFFWPGGFLVVWMWQFAATFFCILGALFLSPLTALQEHFNQGGGLWDKDVPDSLSGRLEKKYL
;
A
#
# COMPACT_ATOMS: atom_id res chain seq x y z
N MET A 1 2.25 -30.20 -12.93
CA MET A 1 1.82 -30.54 -11.55
C MET A 1 1.28 -29.26 -10.93
N SER A 2 -0.03 -29.17 -10.65
CA SER A 2 -0.57 -28.00 -9.94
C SER A 2 0.04 -27.94 -8.55
N PRO A 3 0.61 -26.81 -8.11
CA PRO A 3 1.06 -26.64 -6.72
C PRO A 3 -0.09 -26.98 -5.77
N ARG A 4 0.17 -27.72 -4.69
CA ARG A 4 -0.81 -27.88 -3.61
C ARG A 4 -0.89 -26.56 -2.86
N ILE A 5 -2.01 -25.86 -3.03
CA ILE A 5 -2.30 -24.60 -2.39
C ILE A 5 -3.01 -24.92 -1.08
N ASP A 6 -2.35 -24.67 0.04
CA ASP A 6 -2.95 -24.68 1.37
C ASP A 6 -3.35 -23.24 1.70
N LEU A 7 -4.66 -23.02 1.86
CA LEU A 7 -5.27 -21.71 1.93
C LEU A 7 -6.21 -21.63 3.13
N ARG A 8 -6.06 -20.57 3.92
CA ARG A 8 -6.91 -20.27 5.06
C ARG A 8 -7.54 -18.89 4.91
N VAL A 9 -8.86 -18.83 5.01
CA VAL A 9 -9.58 -17.56 5.12
C VAL A 9 -9.49 -17.07 6.56
N ASN A 10 -8.91 -15.90 6.76
CA ASN A 10 -8.73 -15.31 8.08
C ASN A 10 -9.90 -14.39 8.45
N SER A 11 -10.36 -13.58 7.50
CA SER A 11 -11.49 -12.68 7.68
C SER A 11 -12.13 -12.30 6.34
N VAL A 12 -13.37 -11.82 6.42
CA VAL A 12 -14.13 -11.35 5.27
C VAL A 12 -14.81 -10.02 5.61
N ALA A 13 -14.87 -9.12 4.63
CA ALA A 13 -15.67 -7.90 4.70
C ALA A 13 -16.45 -7.75 3.39
N PHE A 14 -17.78 -7.71 3.49
CA PHE A 14 -18.65 -7.62 2.33
C PHE A 14 -19.23 -6.22 2.20
N ASP A 15 -18.84 -5.52 1.12
CA ASP A 15 -19.46 -4.29 0.68
C ASP A 15 -20.64 -4.63 -0.24
N ARG A 16 -21.84 -4.56 0.34
CA ARG A 16 -23.09 -4.90 -0.34
C ARG A 16 -23.52 -3.86 -1.36
N THR A 17 -23.10 -2.60 -1.21
CA THR A 17 -23.47 -1.50 -2.12
C THR A 17 -22.74 -1.63 -3.44
N ASN A 18 -21.45 -1.96 -3.39
CA ASN A 18 -20.62 -2.13 -4.58
C ASN A 18 -20.49 -3.59 -5.04
N LEU A 19 -21.10 -4.54 -4.31
CA LEU A 19 -20.97 -5.98 -4.52
C LEU A 19 -19.51 -6.44 -4.52
N ILE A 20 -18.72 -5.94 -3.57
CA ILE A 20 -17.30 -6.28 -3.42
C ILE A 20 -17.10 -7.08 -2.14
N LEU A 21 -16.46 -8.23 -2.24
CA LEU A 21 -16.08 -9.05 -1.10
C LEU A 21 -14.57 -9.02 -0.93
N TYR A 22 -14.12 -8.41 0.16
CA TYR A 22 -12.73 -8.43 0.60
C TYR A 22 -12.50 -9.68 1.43
N VAL A 23 -11.57 -10.52 1.00
CA VAL A 23 -11.22 -11.76 1.68
C VAL A 23 -9.76 -11.68 2.09
N HIS A 24 -9.50 -11.70 3.38
CA HIS A 24 -8.13 -11.83 3.89
C HIS A 24 -7.75 -13.30 3.97
N ILE A 25 -6.69 -13.67 3.27
CA ILE A 25 -6.28 -15.05 3.06
C ILE A 25 -4.82 -15.22 3.47
N SER A 26 -4.51 -16.31 4.17
CA SER A 26 -3.13 -16.79 4.31
C SER A 26 -2.93 -18.05 3.48
N GLN A 27 -1.90 -18.04 2.64
CA GLN A 27 -1.55 -19.13 1.76
C GLN A 27 -0.09 -19.53 1.95
N ILE A 28 0.20 -20.82 1.92
CA ILE A 28 1.58 -21.33 1.92
C ILE A 28 1.97 -21.67 0.49
N PHE A 29 2.86 -20.87 -0.09
CA PHE A 29 3.43 -21.14 -1.41
C PHE A 29 4.65 -22.04 -1.30
N ARG A 30 4.64 -23.14 -2.05
CA ARG A 30 5.78 -24.06 -2.22
C ARG A 30 6.24 -24.01 -3.67
N ILE A 31 7.46 -23.53 -3.89
CA ILE A 31 8.05 -23.45 -5.22
C ILE A 31 8.62 -24.83 -5.55
N TRP A 32 8.09 -25.48 -6.60
CA TRP A 32 8.50 -26.84 -6.97
C TRP A 32 10.03 -26.98 -7.19
N LEU A 33 10.67 -25.92 -7.70
CA LEU A 33 12.11 -25.89 -7.97
C LEU A 33 12.98 -25.90 -6.69
N VAL A 34 12.43 -25.51 -5.53
CA VAL A 34 13.18 -25.40 -4.28
C VAL A 34 12.49 -26.22 -3.18
N PRO A 35 12.86 -27.51 -3.01
CA PRO A 35 12.08 -28.47 -2.22
C PRO A 35 11.98 -28.15 -0.73
N PHE A 36 12.85 -27.28 -0.20
CA PHE A 36 12.85 -26.87 1.21
C PHE A 36 12.34 -25.43 1.42
N TYR A 37 11.88 -24.75 0.37
CA TYR A 37 11.39 -23.38 0.47
C TYR A 37 9.87 -23.34 0.60
N SER A 38 9.40 -22.74 1.69
CA SER A 38 7.99 -22.42 1.91
C SER A 38 7.88 -20.94 2.26
N ALA A 39 7.07 -20.22 1.51
CA ALA A 39 6.77 -18.82 1.76
C ALA A 39 5.33 -18.71 2.26
N PRO A 40 5.09 -18.49 3.56
CA PRO A 40 3.77 -18.05 4.02
C PRO A 40 3.54 -16.63 3.49
N ALA A 41 2.44 -16.44 2.78
CA ALA A 41 2.01 -15.16 2.24
C ALA A 41 0.61 -14.83 2.78
N SER A 42 0.41 -13.58 3.17
CA SER A 42 -0.87 -13.06 3.62
C SER A 42 -1.32 -12.00 2.64
N LEU A 43 -2.43 -12.27 1.96
CA LEU A 43 -2.96 -11.41 0.91
C LEU A 43 -4.40 -11.01 1.19
N VAL A 44 -4.80 -9.89 0.61
CA VAL A 44 -6.21 -9.49 0.55
C VAL A 44 -6.67 -9.68 -0.88
N THR A 45 -7.64 -10.56 -1.09
CA THR A 45 -8.30 -10.75 -2.37
C THR A 45 -9.55 -9.88 -2.41
N VAL A 46 -9.68 -9.09 -3.47
CA VAL A 46 -10.87 -8.31 -3.78
C VAL A 46 -11.68 -9.05 -4.83
N LEU A 47 -12.82 -9.61 -4.42
CA LEU A 47 -13.75 -10.31 -5.29
C LEU A 47 -14.88 -9.36 -5.71
N HIS A 48 -15.03 -9.16 -7.02
CA HIS A 48 -16.21 -8.50 -7.57
C HIS A 48 -17.30 -9.56 -7.74
N LEU A 49 -18.48 -9.27 -7.23
CA LEU A 49 -19.62 -10.16 -7.25
C LEU A 49 -20.71 -9.60 -8.17
N ASP A 50 -21.45 -10.52 -8.78
CA ASP A 50 -22.73 -10.21 -9.43
C ASP A 50 -23.83 -11.05 -8.78
N HIS A 51 -25.01 -10.46 -8.59
CA HIS A 51 -26.12 -11.07 -7.90
C HIS A 51 -27.20 -11.47 -8.88
N VAL A 52 -27.37 -12.78 -9.06
CA VAL A 52 -28.48 -13.32 -9.83
C VAL A 52 -29.63 -13.54 -8.84
N PRO A 53 -30.70 -12.73 -8.90
CA PRO A 53 -31.87 -12.95 -8.07
C PRO A 53 -32.44 -14.33 -8.39
N ALA A 54 -33.04 -14.97 -7.39
CA ALA A 54 -33.70 -16.24 -7.64
C ALA A 54 -34.79 -16.05 -8.68
N SER A 55 -34.65 -16.70 -9.83
CA SER A 55 -35.72 -16.84 -10.80
C SER A 55 -36.87 -17.59 -10.15
N SER A 56 -38.09 -17.15 -10.41
CA SER A 56 -39.31 -17.80 -9.95
C SER A 56 -39.31 -19.29 -10.29
N ALA A 57 -39.41 -20.11 -9.24
CA ALA A 57 -39.52 -21.57 -9.23
C ALA A 57 -38.29 -22.32 -9.77
N ASP A 58 -37.56 -22.94 -8.84
CA ASP A 58 -36.81 -24.16 -9.14
C ASP A 58 -37.83 -25.25 -9.58
N GLU A 59 -37.43 -26.25 -10.39
CA GLU A 59 -38.32 -27.34 -10.85
C GLU A 59 -38.98 -28.12 -9.69
N ASN A 60 -38.49 -27.93 -8.45
CA ASN A 60 -38.99 -28.53 -7.22
C ASN A 60 -39.91 -27.60 -6.37
N GLY A 61 -40.30 -26.43 -6.88
CA GLY A 61 -41.29 -25.55 -6.20
C GLY A 61 -40.78 -24.78 -4.98
N GLU A 62 -39.49 -24.84 -4.67
CA GLU A 62 -38.87 -23.98 -3.66
C GLU A 62 -38.43 -22.65 -4.28
N ALA A 63 -38.75 -21.53 -3.61
CA ALA A 63 -38.19 -20.24 -3.94
C ALA A 63 -36.68 -20.29 -3.63
N GLY A 64 -35.86 -20.50 -4.65
CA GLY A 64 -34.40 -20.55 -4.49
C GLY A 64 -33.87 -19.29 -3.82
N LYS A 65 -32.74 -19.40 -3.12
CA LYS A 65 -32.02 -18.22 -2.61
C LYS A 65 -31.19 -17.62 -3.76
N GLY A 66 -31.21 -16.30 -3.91
CA GLY A 66 -30.38 -15.60 -4.90
C GLY A 66 -28.90 -15.97 -4.76
N LYS A 67 -28.21 -16.12 -5.89
CA LYS A 67 -26.82 -16.60 -5.95
C LYS A 67 -25.90 -15.42 -6.28
N TYR A 68 -24.75 -15.37 -5.61
CA TYR A 68 -23.67 -14.43 -5.93
C TYR A 68 -22.60 -15.17 -6.73
N TYR A 69 -22.25 -14.66 -7.90
CA TYR A 69 -21.18 -15.19 -8.74
C TYR A 69 -19.98 -14.26 -8.69
N ILE A 70 -18.77 -14.83 -8.69
CA ILE A 70 -17.52 -14.06 -8.75
C ILE A 70 -17.29 -13.70 -10.21
N THR A 71 -17.27 -12.40 -10.52
CA THR A 71 -17.04 -11.88 -11.87
C THR A 71 -15.59 -11.48 -12.10
N ALA A 72 -14.92 -10.97 -11.07
CA ALA A 72 -13.51 -10.65 -11.13
C ALA A 72 -12.84 -10.88 -9.77
N GLN A 73 -11.53 -11.15 -9.82
CA GLN A 73 -10.69 -11.38 -8.66
C GLN A 73 -9.41 -10.58 -8.80
N ASN A 74 -9.11 -9.73 -7.81
CA ASN A 74 -7.86 -8.98 -7.72
C ASN A 74 -7.12 -9.35 -6.43
N ASP A 75 -5.96 -9.99 -6.56
CA ASP A 75 -5.14 -10.39 -5.42
C ASP A 75 -4.09 -9.32 -5.08
N LEU A 76 -4.24 -8.68 -3.91
CA LEU A 76 -3.33 -7.64 -3.45
C LEU A 76 -2.19 -8.25 -2.64
N TYR A 77 -1.08 -8.51 -3.32
CA TYR A 77 0.16 -8.95 -2.68
C TYR A 77 0.90 -7.79 -2.03
N GLN A 78 1.43 -7.99 -0.82
CA GLN A 78 2.40 -7.07 -0.25
C GLN A 78 3.73 -7.18 -1.02
N THR A 79 4.35 -6.04 -1.34
CA THR A 79 5.58 -5.98 -2.14
C THR A 79 6.74 -6.79 -1.51
N SER A 80 6.76 -6.86 -0.18
CA SER A 80 7.71 -7.68 0.60
C SER A 80 7.55 -9.18 0.35
N GLU A 81 6.34 -9.66 0.08
CA GLU A 81 6.05 -11.06 -0.20
C GLU A 81 6.35 -11.42 -1.66
N PHE A 82 6.06 -10.50 -2.59
CA PHE A 82 6.41 -10.66 -4.01
C PHE A 82 7.93 -10.83 -4.23
N VAL A 83 8.76 -10.04 -3.54
CA VAL A 83 10.23 -10.16 -3.65
C VAL A 83 10.72 -11.52 -3.12
N ARG A 84 10.11 -12.04 -2.05
CA ARG A 84 10.44 -13.38 -1.52
C ARG A 84 10.08 -14.47 -2.52
N PHE A 85 9.01 -14.28 -3.29
CA PHE A 85 8.55 -15.24 -4.30
C PHE A 85 9.52 -15.38 -5.49
N PHE A 86 10.04 -14.26 -6.02
CA PHE A 86 10.94 -14.29 -7.19
C PHE A 86 12.42 -14.45 -6.85
N TRP A 87 12.85 -13.97 -5.68
CA TRP A 87 14.26 -13.99 -5.29
C TRP A 87 14.42 -14.41 -3.83
N PRO A 88 14.66 -15.71 -3.58
CA PRO A 88 15.10 -16.19 -2.28
C PRO A 88 16.38 -15.45 -1.85
N GLY A 89 16.31 -14.60 -0.82
CA GLY A 89 17.42 -13.75 -0.37
C GLY A 89 17.40 -12.30 -0.88
N GLY A 90 16.41 -11.89 -1.67
CA GLY A 90 16.37 -10.58 -2.33
C GLY A 90 16.14 -9.45 -1.33
N PHE A 91 15.52 -9.80 -0.20
CA PHE A 91 15.38 -8.89 0.94
C PHE A 91 16.75 -8.36 1.43
N LEU A 92 17.84 -9.14 1.36
CA LEU A 92 19.17 -8.68 1.76
C LEU A 92 19.69 -7.58 0.82
N VAL A 93 19.44 -7.72 -0.48
CA VAL A 93 19.82 -6.72 -1.49
C VAL A 93 19.02 -5.44 -1.29
N VAL A 94 17.71 -5.54 -1.05
CA VAL A 94 16.86 -4.38 -0.75
C VAL A 94 17.31 -3.68 0.54
N TRP A 95 17.64 -4.45 1.58
CA TRP A 95 18.17 -3.90 2.83
C TRP A 95 19.51 -3.18 2.63
N MET A 96 20.44 -3.79 1.89
CA MET A 96 21.71 -3.16 1.54
C MET A 96 21.51 -1.88 0.73
N TRP A 97 20.56 -1.90 -0.22
CA TRP A 97 20.22 -0.74 -1.04
C TRP A 97 19.61 0.41 -0.21
N GLN A 98 18.68 0.10 0.71
CA GLN A 98 18.10 1.09 1.62
C GLN A 98 19.16 1.69 2.55
N PHE A 99 20.08 0.87 3.06
CA PHE A 99 21.21 1.34 3.87
C PHE A 99 22.14 2.24 3.07
N ALA A 100 22.52 1.83 1.85
CA ALA A 100 23.35 2.64 0.96
C ALA A 100 22.67 3.98 0.62
N ALA A 101 21.39 3.98 0.27
CA ALA A 101 20.63 5.19 -0.01
C ALA A 101 20.61 6.14 1.20
N THR A 102 20.33 5.63 2.39
CA THR A 102 20.36 6.43 3.64
C THR A 102 21.74 7.03 3.89
N PHE A 103 22.80 6.22 3.74
CA PHE A 103 24.17 6.67 3.89
C PHE A 103 24.54 7.79 2.91
N PHE A 104 24.20 7.64 1.63
CA PHE A 104 24.46 8.68 0.61
C PHE A 104 23.58 9.92 0.81
N CYS A 105 22.36 9.80 1.32
CA CYS A 105 21.53 10.95 1.69
C CYS A 105 22.18 11.76 2.82
N ILE A 106 22.72 11.10 3.84
CA ILE A 106 23.43 11.77 4.94
C ILE A 106 24.69 12.46 4.42
N LEU A 107 25.52 11.75 3.64
CA LEU A 107 26.72 12.35 3.05
C LEU A 107 26.38 13.53 2.13
N GLY A 108 25.37 13.38 1.29
CA GLY A 108 24.87 14.44 0.41
C GLY A 108 24.39 15.65 1.20
N ALA A 109 23.59 15.45 2.26
CA ALA A 109 23.14 16.54 3.12
C ALA A 109 24.30 17.28 3.79
N LEU A 110 25.31 16.56 4.29
CA LEU A 110 26.50 17.17 4.88
C LEU A 110 27.33 17.93 3.82
N PHE A 111 27.50 17.35 2.64
CA PHE A 111 28.25 17.97 1.54
C PHE A 111 27.56 19.22 0.99
N LEU A 112 26.22 19.22 0.92
CA LEU A 112 25.43 20.38 0.50
C LEU A 112 25.13 21.37 1.65
N SER A 113 25.42 21.03 2.91
CA SER A 113 25.20 21.93 4.06
C SER A 113 25.82 23.34 3.93
N PRO A 114 27.06 23.53 3.41
CA PRO A 114 27.59 24.87 3.21
C PRO A 114 26.83 25.64 2.13
N LEU A 115 26.34 24.96 1.08
CA LEU A 115 25.54 25.59 0.03
C LEU A 115 24.18 26.03 0.57
N THR A 116 23.53 25.22 1.40
CA THR A 116 22.28 25.61 2.07
C THR A 116 22.49 26.76 3.05
N ALA A 117 23.58 26.77 3.82
CA ALA A 117 23.90 27.88 4.73
C ALA A 117 24.20 29.18 3.97
N LEU A 118 24.89 29.07 2.83
CA LEU A 118 25.16 30.21 1.95
C LEU A 118 23.86 30.76 1.33
N GLN A 119 22.98 29.87 0.84
CA GLN A 119 21.67 30.26 0.33
C GLN A 119 20.81 30.90 1.41
N GLU A 120 20.83 30.39 2.64
CA GLU A 120 20.14 30.98 3.78
C GLU A 120 20.73 32.35 4.14
N HIS A 121 22.05 32.52 4.11
CA HIS A 121 22.70 33.82 4.32
C HIS A 121 22.32 34.84 3.24
N PHE A 122 22.29 34.43 1.97
CA PHE A 122 21.85 35.29 0.86
C PHE A 122 20.34 35.60 0.91
N ASN A 123 19.51 34.62 1.27
CA ASN A 123 18.06 34.85 1.45
C ASN A 123 17.75 35.69 2.69
N GLN A 124 18.52 35.59 3.77
CA GLN A 124 18.44 36.50 4.92
C GLN A 124 18.84 37.93 4.54
N GLY A 125 19.67 38.11 3.51
CA GLY A 125 19.92 39.40 2.85
C GLY A 125 18.78 39.91 1.95
N GLY A 126 17.78 39.07 1.66
CA GLY A 126 16.61 39.37 0.82
C GLY A 126 15.27 39.43 1.59
N GLY A 127 15.31 39.45 2.92
CA GLY A 127 14.14 39.59 3.79
C GLY A 127 13.61 41.03 3.85
N LEU A 128 13.08 41.53 2.73
CA LEU A 128 12.26 42.76 2.63
C LEU A 128 10.86 42.58 3.28
N TRP A 129 10.76 41.78 4.34
CA TRP A 129 9.48 41.39 4.96
C TRP A 129 9.37 41.67 6.45
N ASP A 130 10.44 42.11 7.11
CA ASP A 130 10.38 42.50 8.53
C ASP A 130 10.63 44.00 8.75
N LYS A 131 11.32 44.66 7.81
CA LYS A 131 11.64 46.10 7.91
C LYS A 131 10.73 47.03 7.13
N ASP A 132 9.92 46.49 6.21
CA ASP A 132 9.05 47.25 5.32
C ASP A 132 7.54 47.07 5.62
N VAL A 133 7.19 46.37 6.70
CA VAL A 133 5.79 46.30 7.16
C VAL A 133 5.55 47.54 8.05
N PRO A 134 4.78 48.54 7.59
CA PRO A 134 4.44 49.66 8.45
C PRO A 134 3.71 49.13 9.70
N ASP A 135 4.02 49.69 10.88
CA ASP A 135 3.45 49.29 12.19
C ASP A 135 1.91 49.22 12.21
N SER A 136 1.25 49.87 11.25
CA SER A 136 -0.21 49.79 11.07
C SER A 136 -0.73 48.43 10.58
N LEU A 137 0.13 47.56 10.05
CA LEU A 137 -0.23 46.26 9.46
C LEU A 137 0.21 45.04 10.29
N SER A 138 1.17 45.19 11.22
CA SER A 138 1.68 44.09 12.04
C SER A 138 0.60 43.43 12.90
N GLY A 139 -0.25 44.24 13.55
CA GLY A 139 -1.35 43.73 14.39
C GLY A 139 -2.51 43.06 13.63
N ARG A 140 -2.61 43.21 12.31
CA ARG A 140 -3.63 42.50 11.50
C ARG A 140 -3.17 41.11 11.06
N LEU A 141 -1.88 40.89 10.95
CA LEU A 141 -1.33 39.60 10.52
C LEU A 141 -1.38 38.56 11.64
N GLU A 142 -1.11 38.95 12.89
CA GLU A 142 -1.24 38.03 14.05
C GLU A 142 -2.65 37.46 14.21
N LYS A 143 -3.70 38.24 13.91
CA LYS A 143 -5.09 37.78 14.00
C LYS A 143 -5.54 36.82 12.89
N LYS A 144 -4.77 36.67 11.81
CA LYS A 144 -5.15 35.82 10.67
C LYS A 144 -4.60 34.39 10.81
N TYR A 145 -3.62 34.17 11.69
CA TYR A 145 -2.91 32.90 11.84
C TYR A 145 -3.00 32.31 13.27
N LEU A 146 -3.79 32.94 14.14
CA LEU A 146 -4.30 32.40 15.41
C LEU A 146 -5.79 32.08 15.22
#